data_AF-A0A3M0SZX9-F1
#
_entry.id   AF-A0A3M0SZX9-F1
#
_cell.length_a   1.000
_cell.length_b   1.000
_cell.length_c   1.000
_cell.angle_alpha   90.00
_cell.angle_beta   90.00
_cell.angle_gamma   90.00
#
_symmetry.space_group_name_H-M   'P 1'
#
loop_
_entity.id
_entity.type
_entity.pdbx_description
1 polymer ?
#
loop_
_entity_poly.entity_id
_entity_poly.type
_entity_poly.pdbx_seq_one_letter_code
_entity_poly.pdbx_strand_id
1 'polypeptide(L)'
;MGDDVNINELINIAESINQNTIENKNKEKEDRINTDKFIMMKFKISRKKFSKLIKGTSIAYNPKSHMYDVPETINDSKLNDNKLLVNDSKLSSSNGNDSNNLGSGTSNDDNLPGIKTEEIKKIIEKEYPELLEIIDLYRKNNTNVVKKSSKEININRPELKGELFSKSFKTYKKVIDDFVKFCSKRVETQKDLIAIALLEFMEKYS
;
A
#
# COMPACT_ATOMS: atom_id res chain seq x y z
N MET A 1 13.17 18.63 -13.93
CA MET A 1 13.85 19.72 -13.20
C MET A 1 14.26 19.14 -11.86
N GLY A 2 15.56 18.94 -11.65
CA GLY A 2 16.06 18.47 -10.36
C GLY A 2 15.99 19.63 -9.38
N ASP A 3 15.28 19.45 -8.27
CA ASP A 3 15.40 20.33 -7.12
C ASP A 3 16.83 20.11 -6.57
N ASP A 4 17.81 20.89 -7.03
CA ASP A 4 19.16 20.90 -6.43
C ASP A 4 19.05 21.51 -5.04
N VAL A 5 18.71 20.68 -4.06
CA VAL A 5 18.61 21.09 -2.66
C VAL A 5 20.02 21.30 -2.11
N ASN A 6 20.29 22.50 -1.60
CA ASN A 6 21.57 22.88 -1.05
C ASN A 6 21.88 22.04 0.20
N ILE A 7 23.09 21.45 0.27
CA ILE A 7 23.53 20.64 1.42
C ILE A 7 23.43 21.40 2.75
N ASN A 8 23.66 22.72 2.75
CA ASN A 8 23.56 23.55 3.95
C ASN A 8 22.11 23.66 4.45
N GLU A 9 21.12 23.63 3.55
CA GLU A 9 19.71 23.59 3.95
C GLU A 9 19.37 22.25 4.59
N LEU A 10 19.88 21.14 4.04
CA LEU A 10 19.69 19.81 4.61
C LEU A 10 20.31 19.68 6.00
N ILE A 11 21.49 20.27 6.20
CA ILE A 11 22.19 20.35 7.48
C ILE A 11 21.34 21.13 8.50
N ASN A 12 20.88 22.33 8.15
CA ASN A 12 20.02 23.14 9.02
C ASN A 12 18.73 22.40 9.40
N ILE A 13 18.11 21.69 8.45
CA ILE A 13 16.93 20.87 8.74
C ILE A 13 17.26 19.76 9.75
N ALA A 14 18.38 19.05 9.56
CA ALA A 14 18.82 17.98 10.46
C ALA A 14 19.07 18.50 11.89
N GLU A 15 19.79 19.61 12.03
CA GLU A 15 20.07 20.27 13.32
C GLU A 15 18.79 20.75 14.00
N SER A 16 17.87 21.35 13.24
CA SER A 16 16.58 21.78 13.77
C SER A 16 15.73 20.61 14.27
N ILE A 17 15.78 19.45 13.60
CA ILE A 17 15.10 18.23 14.07
C ILE A 17 15.71 17.75 15.39
N ASN A 18 17.04 17.73 15.47
CA ASN A 18 17.78 17.36 16.68
C ASN A 18 17.40 18.26 17.86
N GLN A 19 17.36 19.57 17.64
CA GLN A 19 16.96 20.54 18.66
C GLN A 19 15.53 20.30 19.14
N ASN A 20 14.58 20.05 18.23
CA ASN A 20 13.20 19.71 18.60
C ASN A 20 13.13 18.40 19.42
N THR A 21 13.97 17.41 19.11
CA THR A 21 14.07 16.17 19.89
C THR A 21 14.58 16.43 21.31
N ILE A 22 15.58 17.31 21.47
CA ILE A 22 16.07 17.71 22.80
C ILE A 22 14.98 18.47 23.56
N GLU A 23 14.35 19.47 22.95
CA GLU A 23 13.30 20.26 23.60
C GLU A 23 12.11 19.42 24.04
N ASN A 24 11.69 18.46 23.24
CA ASN A 24 10.58 17.56 23.58
C ASN A 24 10.86 16.69 24.80
N LYS A 25 12.14 16.44 25.16
CA LYS A 25 12.49 15.72 26.40
C LYS A 25 12.13 16.54 27.64
N ASN A 26 12.13 17.86 27.53
CA ASN A 26 11.84 18.79 28.62
C ASN A 26 10.36 19.23 28.65
N LYS A 27 9.53 18.74 27.73
CA LYS A 27 8.10 19.07 27.62
C LYS A 27 7.22 17.91 28.07
N GLU A 28 6.07 18.25 28.67
CA GLU A 28 4.98 17.31 28.92
C GLU A 28 4.48 16.66 27.63
N LYS A 29 3.91 15.46 27.72
CA LYS A 29 3.58 14.65 26.53
C LYS A 29 2.63 15.36 25.58
N GLU A 30 1.70 16.13 26.13
CA GLU A 30 0.66 16.88 25.42
C GLU A 30 1.24 18.06 24.63
N ASP A 31 2.35 18.64 25.08
CA ASP A 31 3.00 19.81 24.48
C ASP A 31 4.12 19.45 23.48
N ARG A 32 4.40 18.15 23.32
CA ARG A 32 5.43 17.67 22.40
C ARG A 32 5.00 17.87 20.95
N ILE A 33 5.88 18.49 20.16
CA ILE A 33 5.67 18.62 18.73
C ILE A 33 6.31 17.42 18.05
N ASN A 34 5.49 16.57 17.42
CA ASN A 34 6.01 15.43 16.69
C ASN A 34 6.92 15.89 15.52
N THR A 35 7.89 15.07 15.17
CA THR A 35 8.90 15.41 14.15
C THR A 35 8.27 15.72 12.79
N ASP A 36 7.23 14.98 12.40
CA ASP A 36 6.58 15.19 11.09
C ASP A 36 5.86 16.54 11.00
N LYS A 37 5.13 16.94 12.04
CA LYS A 37 4.47 18.26 12.14
C LYS A 37 5.51 19.37 12.22
N PHE A 38 6.59 19.18 12.99
CA PHE A 38 7.68 20.14 13.09
C PHE A 38 8.31 20.43 11.72
N ILE A 39 8.74 19.39 11.00
CA ILE A 39 9.39 19.53 9.68
C ILE A 39 8.42 20.18 8.68
N MET A 40 7.16 19.76 8.67
CA MET A 40 6.16 20.32 7.77
C MET A 40 5.85 21.80 8.07
N MET A 41 5.73 22.17 9.35
CA MET A 41 5.44 23.56 9.73
C MET A 41 6.59 24.49 9.40
N LYS A 42 7.83 24.10 9.73
CA LYS A 42 9.03 24.95 9.65
C LYS A 42 9.64 24.98 8.24
N PHE A 43 9.71 23.84 7.56
CA PHE A 43 10.46 23.70 6.30
C PHE A 43 9.59 23.38 5.08
N LYS A 44 8.27 23.22 5.27
CA LYS A 44 7.31 22.91 4.19
C LYS A 44 7.66 21.67 3.38
N ILE A 45 8.42 20.74 3.96
CA ILE A 45 8.74 19.43 3.37
C ILE A 45 8.21 18.31 4.27
N SER A 46 7.95 17.14 3.67
CA SER A 46 7.65 15.94 4.46
C SER A 46 8.93 15.28 4.95
N ARG A 47 8.87 14.59 6.09
CA ARG A 47 9.97 13.75 6.58
C ARG A 47 10.41 12.74 5.52
N LYS A 48 9.47 12.15 4.77
CA LYS A 48 9.78 11.22 3.66
C LYS A 48 10.56 11.91 2.53
N LYS A 49 10.24 13.17 2.20
CA LYS A 49 11.02 13.95 1.22
C LYS A 49 12.41 14.23 1.78
N PHE A 50 12.53 14.70 3.02
CA PHE A 50 13.81 14.94 3.68
C PHE A 50 14.70 13.69 3.70
N SER A 51 14.17 12.53 4.12
CA SER A 51 14.91 11.26 4.13
C SER A 51 15.37 10.79 2.75
N LYS A 52 14.71 11.23 1.66
CA LYS A 52 15.19 10.98 0.29
C LYS A 52 16.30 11.95 -0.10
N LEU A 53 16.18 13.22 0.29
CA LEU A 53 17.14 14.26 -0.04
C LEU A 53 18.50 14.08 0.63
N ILE A 54 18.53 13.53 1.85
CA ILE A 54 19.78 13.21 2.55
C ILE A 54 20.45 11.91 2.05
N LYS A 55 19.81 11.14 1.16
CA LYS A 55 20.44 9.92 0.62
C LYS A 55 21.63 10.32 -0.24
N GLY A 56 22.80 9.79 0.11
CA GLY A 56 24.05 10.13 -0.59
C GLY A 56 24.76 11.36 -0.01
N THR A 57 24.26 11.94 1.09
CA THR A 57 25.00 12.94 1.88
C THR A 57 25.62 12.29 3.12
N SER A 58 26.47 13.04 3.82
CA SER A 58 27.05 12.60 5.10
C SER A 58 26.08 12.71 6.29
N ILE A 59 24.83 13.13 6.07
CA ILE A 59 23.81 13.22 7.12
C ILE A 59 23.18 11.85 7.31
N ALA A 60 23.34 11.25 8.49
CA ALA A 60 22.83 9.92 8.80
C ALA A 60 21.89 9.95 10.01
N TYR A 61 20.83 9.14 10.00
CA TYR A 61 19.98 9.00 11.18
C TYR A 61 20.57 7.98 12.14
N ASN A 62 20.70 8.35 13.41
CA ASN A 62 21.21 7.50 14.48
C ASN A 62 20.05 6.92 15.32
N PRO A 63 19.77 5.61 15.21
CA PRO A 63 18.67 4.99 15.93
C PRO A 63 18.84 4.97 17.46
N LYS A 64 20.08 5.06 17.96
CA LYS A 64 20.36 5.01 19.41
C LYS A 64 20.05 6.34 20.09
N SER A 65 20.40 7.45 19.45
CA SER A 65 20.13 8.80 19.98
C SER A 65 18.79 9.38 19.55
N HIS A 66 18.14 8.78 18.54
CA HIS A 66 16.95 9.30 17.85
C HIS A 66 17.20 10.67 17.18
N MET A 67 18.43 10.91 16.74
CA MET A 67 18.91 12.18 16.19
C MET A 67 19.69 11.92 14.90
N TYR A 68 19.95 12.97 14.12
CA TYR A 68 20.80 12.89 12.94
C TYR A 68 22.25 13.21 13.32
N ASP A 69 23.18 12.40 12.84
CA ASP A 69 24.59 12.71 12.81
C ASP A 69 24.81 13.67 11.63
N VAL A 70 25.30 14.86 11.92
CA VAL A 70 25.49 15.95 10.96
C VAL A 70 27.00 16.18 10.84
N PRO A 71 27.58 16.21 9.63
CA PRO A 71 28.98 16.55 9.46
C PRO A 71 29.22 17.97 9.97
N GLU A 72 30.28 18.19 10.73
CA GLU A 72 30.71 19.55 11.07
C GLU A 72 30.98 20.28 9.75
N THR A 73 30.15 21.29 9.44
CA THR A 73 30.46 22.18 8.33
C THR A 73 31.73 22.92 8.70
N ILE A 74 32.81 22.67 7.96
CA ILE A 74 33.90 23.63 7.87
C ILE A 74 33.25 24.88 7.27
N ASN A 75 32.95 25.88 8.13
CA ASN A 75 32.60 27.21 7.68
C ASN A 75 33.82 27.80 6.98
N ASP A 76 33.96 27.54 5.69
CA ASP A 76 34.91 28.26 4.86
C ASP A 76 34.20 28.77 3.61
N SER A 77 33.84 30.05 3.70
CA SER A 77 33.91 30.96 2.58
C SER A 77 35.32 30.92 1.94
N LYS A 78 35.64 29.89 1.16
CA LYS A 78 36.77 29.80 0.21
C LYS A 78 36.78 28.44 -0.49
N LEU A 79 37.00 28.48 -1.81
CA LEU A 79 37.05 27.40 -2.82
C LEU A 79 35.66 27.05 -3.39
N ASN A 80 35.21 27.43 -4.60
CA ASN A 80 35.90 27.72 -5.88
C ASN A 80 37.14 26.88 -6.12
N ASP A 81 36.93 25.66 -6.61
CA ASP A 81 37.55 25.11 -7.82
C ASP A 81 37.57 23.57 -7.76
N ASN A 82 36.89 22.97 -8.74
CA ASN A 82 37.10 21.65 -9.36
C ASN A 82 37.94 20.59 -8.62
N LYS A 83 37.37 19.39 -8.42
CA LYS A 83 37.76 18.18 -9.19
C LYS A 83 36.86 16.96 -8.93
N LEU A 84 36.40 16.38 -10.04
CA LEU A 84 36.00 14.98 -10.23
C LEU A 84 36.86 13.99 -9.42
N LEU A 85 36.20 13.01 -8.79
CA LEU A 85 36.68 11.62 -8.79
C LEU A 85 35.50 10.65 -8.90
N VAL A 86 35.33 10.16 -10.12
CA VAL A 86 34.76 8.86 -10.48
C VAL A 86 35.56 7.77 -9.76
N ASN A 87 34.89 6.72 -9.28
CA ASN A 87 35.43 5.35 -9.38
C ASN A 87 34.32 4.31 -9.23
N ASP A 88 34.12 3.63 -10.36
CA ASP A 88 33.51 2.31 -10.51
C ASP A 88 34.19 1.26 -9.60
N SER A 89 33.38 0.32 -9.10
CA SER A 89 33.78 -1.09 -9.11
C SER A 89 32.55 -1.99 -9.23
N LYS A 90 32.42 -2.56 -10.43
CA LYS A 90 31.66 -3.78 -10.74
C LYS A 90 32.23 -4.96 -9.96
N LEU A 91 31.36 -5.88 -9.51
CA LEU A 91 31.53 -7.31 -9.78
C LEU A 91 30.18 -8.07 -9.71
N SER A 92 29.70 -8.45 -10.91
CA SER A 92 29.01 -9.70 -11.29
C SER A 92 29.54 -10.94 -10.56
N SER A 93 28.90 -12.10 -10.42
CA SER A 93 27.64 -12.72 -10.86
C SER A 93 27.58 -14.07 -10.10
N SER A 94 26.39 -14.66 -9.89
CA SER A 94 26.14 -16.01 -10.40
C SER A 94 24.65 -16.38 -10.28
N ASN A 95 24.12 -16.78 -11.44
CA ASN A 95 22.85 -17.46 -11.64
C ASN A 95 22.83 -18.84 -10.98
N GLY A 96 21.64 -19.26 -10.56
CA GLY A 96 21.27 -20.63 -10.25
C GLY A 96 19.75 -20.77 -10.32
N ASN A 97 19.24 -20.96 -11.55
CA ASN A 97 17.86 -21.34 -11.82
C ASN A 97 17.74 -22.85 -11.66
N ASP A 98 17.01 -23.33 -10.66
CA ASP A 98 16.49 -24.71 -10.63
C ASP A 98 14.96 -24.68 -10.63
N SER A 99 14.42 -24.72 -11.84
CA SER A 99 13.02 -25.03 -12.11
C SER A 99 12.86 -26.55 -12.11
N ASN A 100 12.30 -27.10 -11.04
CA ASN A 100 11.87 -28.49 -11.02
C ASN A 100 10.62 -28.67 -11.89
N ASN A 101 10.84 -29.34 -13.01
CA ASN A 101 9.91 -29.68 -14.05
C ASN A 101 8.89 -30.71 -13.55
N LEU A 102 7.60 -30.37 -13.64
CA LEU A 102 6.47 -31.22 -13.30
C LEU A 102 6.29 -32.24 -14.44
N GLY A 103 6.53 -33.52 -14.15
CA GLY A 103 6.28 -34.61 -15.09
C GLY A 103 4.79 -34.70 -15.43
N SER A 104 4.43 -34.29 -16.65
CA SER A 104 3.15 -34.62 -17.26
C SER A 104 3.36 -35.84 -18.15
N GLY A 105 3.12 -37.02 -17.56
CA GLY A 105 2.94 -38.26 -18.31
C GLY A 105 1.55 -38.26 -18.93
N THR A 106 1.51 -38.26 -20.26
CA THR A 106 0.35 -38.65 -21.06
C THR A 106 0.09 -40.15 -20.92
N SER A 107 -1.15 -40.54 -20.62
CA SER A 107 -1.95 -41.58 -21.28
C SER A 107 -2.99 -42.18 -20.32
N ASN A 108 -4.28 -42.00 -20.61
CA ASN A 108 -5.21 -43.09 -20.96
C ASN A 108 -6.64 -42.53 -21.07
N ASP A 109 -7.14 -42.55 -22.31
CA ASP A 109 -8.56 -42.51 -22.64
C ASP A 109 -9.23 -43.75 -22.03
N ASP A 110 -10.04 -43.56 -20.99
CA ASP A 110 -11.08 -44.50 -20.63
C ASP A 110 -12.43 -43.82 -20.88
N ASN A 111 -13.13 -44.31 -21.90
CA ASN A 111 -14.48 -43.92 -22.27
C ASN A 111 -15.45 -44.09 -21.08
N LEU A 112 -15.72 -43.01 -20.35
CA LEU A 112 -16.88 -42.93 -19.47
C LEU A 112 -18.07 -42.46 -20.31
N PRO A 113 -19.17 -43.23 -20.43
CA PRO A 113 -20.34 -42.77 -21.16
C PRO A 113 -20.84 -41.51 -20.47
N GLY A 114 -20.81 -40.38 -21.19
CA GLY A 114 -21.25 -39.09 -20.68
C GLY A 114 -22.68 -39.22 -20.18
N ILE A 115 -22.86 -39.21 -18.86
CA ILE A 115 -24.18 -39.34 -18.25
C ILE A 115 -24.99 -38.12 -18.67
N LYS A 116 -26.04 -38.34 -19.44
CA LYS A 116 -26.89 -37.27 -19.94
C LYS A 116 -27.69 -36.72 -18.76
N THR A 117 -27.46 -35.44 -18.44
CA THR A 117 -28.08 -34.72 -17.32
C THR A 117 -29.61 -34.86 -17.27
N GLU A 118 -30.25 -35.04 -18.42
CA GLU A 118 -31.71 -35.16 -18.52
C GLU A 118 -32.26 -36.53 -18.12
N GLU A 119 -31.45 -37.58 -18.19
CA GLU A 119 -31.83 -38.90 -17.70
C GLU A 119 -31.75 -38.94 -16.17
N ILE A 120 -30.71 -38.34 -15.59
CA ILE A 120 -30.58 -38.16 -14.13
C ILE A 120 -31.76 -37.34 -13.59
N LYS A 121 -32.14 -36.25 -14.26
CA LYS A 121 -33.24 -35.39 -13.82
C LYS A 121 -34.57 -36.16 -13.74
N LYS A 122 -34.88 -36.99 -14.74
CA LYS A 122 -36.08 -37.83 -14.75
C LYS A 122 -36.08 -38.87 -13.64
N ILE A 123 -34.92 -39.44 -13.31
CA ILE A 123 -34.78 -40.40 -12.20
C ILE A 123 -35.05 -39.70 -10.87
N ILE A 124 -34.47 -38.51 -10.65
CA ILE A 124 -34.69 -37.72 -9.43
C ILE A 124 -36.17 -37.34 -9.30
N GLU A 125 -36.81 -36.89 -10.38
CA GLU A 125 -38.24 -36.53 -10.39
C GLU A 125 -39.15 -37.71 -10.02
N LYS A 126 -38.77 -38.93 -10.39
CA LYS A 126 -39.58 -40.12 -10.17
C LYS A 126 -39.31 -40.79 -8.82
N GLU A 127 -38.05 -40.91 -8.44
CA GLU A 127 -37.63 -41.73 -7.29
C GLU A 127 -37.36 -40.90 -6.03
N TYR A 128 -37.05 -39.61 -6.19
CA TYR A 128 -36.65 -38.74 -5.09
C TYR A 128 -37.29 -37.34 -5.17
N PRO A 129 -38.63 -37.22 -5.22
CA PRO A 129 -39.32 -35.94 -5.36
C PRO A 129 -39.04 -34.98 -4.19
N GLU A 130 -38.76 -35.51 -3.00
CA GLU A 130 -38.42 -34.73 -1.80
C GLU A 130 -37.13 -33.92 -1.96
N LEU A 131 -36.19 -34.40 -2.79
CA LEU A 131 -34.96 -33.65 -3.10
C LEU A 131 -35.27 -32.39 -3.92
N LEU A 132 -36.29 -32.42 -4.78
CA LEU A 132 -36.71 -31.25 -5.53
C LEU A 132 -37.34 -30.21 -4.60
N GLU A 133 -38.14 -30.66 -3.64
CA GLU A 133 -38.73 -29.78 -2.62
C GLU A 133 -37.66 -29.15 -1.72
N ILE A 134 -36.64 -29.90 -1.31
CA ILE A 134 -35.48 -29.38 -0.57
C ILE A 134 -34.70 -28.37 -1.42
N ILE A 135 -34.48 -28.64 -2.71
CA ILE A 135 -33.83 -27.69 -3.63
C ILE A 135 -34.64 -26.41 -3.78
N ASP A 136 -35.96 -26.50 -3.87
CA ASP A 136 -36.85 -25.35 -3.99
C ASP A 136 -36.94 -24.55 -2.69
N LEU A 137 -36.97 -25.21 -1.53
CA LEU A 137 -36.85 -24.57 -0.22
C LEU A 137 -35.49 -23.89 -0.07
N TYR A 138 -34.41 -24.53 -0.51
CA TYR A 138 -33.07 -23.96 -0.53
C TYR A 138 -33.03 -22.74 -1.46
N ARG A 139 -33.59 -22.79 -2.67
CA ARG A 139 -33.65 -21.64 -3.58
C ARG A 139 -34.47 -20.49 -2.99
N LYS A 140 -35.64 -20.77 -2.41
CA LYS A 140 -36.50 -19.76 -1.76
C LYS A 140 -35.78 -19.09 -0.61
N ASN A 141 -35.12 -19.86 0.25
CA ASN A 141 -34.41 -19.34 1.43
C ASN A 141 -33.05 -18.69 1.07
N ASN A 142 -32.43 -19.07 -0.04
CA ASN A 142 -31.16 -18.51 -0.51
C ASN A 142 -31.31 -17.40 -1.56
N THR A 143 -32.52 -16.90 -1.86
CA THR A 143 -32.68 -15.64 -2.61
C THR A 143 -31.99 -14.46 -1.91
N ASN A 144 -31.74 -14.54 -0.60
CA ASN A 144 -30.97 -13.56 0.18
C ASN A 144 -29.51 -13.96 0.45
N VAL A 145 -29.06 -15.15 0.05
CA VAL A 145 -27.69 -15.61 0.30
C VAL A 145 -26.85 -15.41 -0.95
N VAL A 146 -26.30 -14.19 -1.00
CA VAL A 146 -24.97 -13.92 -1.54
C VAL A 146 -24.82 -14.32 -3.02
N LYS A 147 -25.28 -13.42 -3.91
CA LYS A 147 -24.51 -13.13 -5.12
C LYS A 147 -23.13 -12.69 -4.63
N LYS A 148 -22.24 -13.66 -4.38
CA LYS A 148 -20.82 -13.46 -4.16
C LYS A 148 -20.31 -13.11 -5.53
N SER A 149 -20.74 -11.96 -6.05
CA SER A 149 -20.01 -11.31 -7.10
C SER A 149 -18.63 -11.21 -6.50
N SER A 150 -17.70 -11.97 -7.05
CA SER A 150 -16.28 -11.65 -7.06
C SER A 150 -16.18 -10.24 -7.63
N LYS A 151 -16.56 -9.24 -6.84
CA LYS A 151 -16.39 -7.83 -7.12
C LYS A 151 -14.92 -7.62 -6.88
N GLU A 152 -14.16 -8.00 -7.89
CA GLU A 152 -12.81 -7.53 -8.05
C GLU A 152 -12.87 -6.01 -7.95
N ILE A 153 -11.97 -5.46 -7.15
CA ILE A 153 -11.89 -4.03 -6.91
C ILE A 153 -11.42 -3.40 -8.21
N ASN A 154 -12.35 -2.87 -9.01
CA ASN A 154 -12.03 -2.28 -10.29
C ASN A 154 -11.68 -0.79 -10.14
N ILE A 155 -10.37 -0.52 -10.04
CA ILE A 155 -9.80 0.82 -9.95
C ILE A 155 -9.76 1.57 -11.30
N ASN A 156 -10.10 0.92 -12.42
CA ASN A 156 -10.03 1.51 -13.76
C ASN A 156 -11.34 2.17 -14.21
N ARG A 157 -12.27 2.37 -13.27
CA ARG A 157 -13.57 3.03 -13.48
C ARG A 157 -13.39 4.47 -14.01
N PRO A 158 -14.20 4.90 -15.00
CA PRO A 158 -14.08 6.24 -15.59
C PRO A 158 -14.27 7.36 -14.55
N GLU A 159 -15.09 7.14 -13.53
CA GLU A 159 -15.34 8.06 -12.43
C GLU A 159 -14.08 8.35 -11.58
N LEU A 160 -13.09 7.46 -11.61
CA LEU A 160 -11.84 7.57 -10.85
C LEU A 160 -10.71 8.30 -11.62
N LYS A 161 -10.94 8.70 -12.87
CA LYS A 161 -9.94 9.36 -13.75
C LYS A 161 -9.98 10.88 -13.70
N GLY A 162 -10.78 11.45 -12.79
CA GLY A 162 -10.98 12.90 -12.65
C GLY A 162 -9.96 13.62 -11.76
N GLU A 163 -10.24 14.89 -11.51
CA GLU A 163 -9.47 15.73 -10.60
C GLU A 163 -9.50 15.19 -9.16
N LEU A 164 -8.34 15.18 -8.50
CA LEU A 164 -8.22 14.79 -7.10
C LEU A 164 -8.58 15.98 -6.20
N PHE A 165 -9.71 15.87 -5.50
CA PHE A 165 -10.15 16.86 -4.52
C PHE A 165 -10.02 16.34 -3.08
N SER A 166 -9.56 17.19 -2.16
CA SER A 166 -9.43 16.85 -0.74
C SER A 166 -10.63 17.33 0.07
N LYS A 167 -11.33 16.41 0.72
CA LYS A 167 -12.44 16.72 1.64
C LYS A 167 -12.25 15.99 2.97
N SER A 168 -12.38 16.71 4.07
CA SER A 168 -12.45 16.13 5.42
C SER A 168 -13.89 15.82 5.81
N PHE A 169 -14.13 14.63 6.36
CA PHE A 169 -15.38 14.23 6.99
C PHE A 169 -15.11 13.59 8.35
N LYS A 170 -16.09 13.66 9.25
CA LYS A 170 -16.04 12.97 10.54
C LYS A 170 -16.57 11.55 10.36
N THR A 171 -15.91 10.57 10.97
CA THR A 171 -16.35 9.18 10.99
C THR A 171 -15.94 8.52 12.31
N TYR A 172 -16.38 7.28 12.52
CA TYR A 172 -16.07 6.52 13.72
C TYR A 172 -14.61 6.03 13.70
N LYS A 173 -13.89 6.27 14.80
CA LYS A 173 -12.47 5.89 14.96
C LYS A 173 -12.22 4.41 14.65
N LYS A 174 -13.05 3.52 15.22
CA LYS A 174 -12.91 2.08 15.00
C LYS A 174 -13.04 1.69 13.51
N VAL A 175 -13.97 2.33 12.80
CA VAL A 175 -14.22 2.05 11.38
C VAL A 175 -13.01 2.46 10.53
N ILE A 176 -12.43 3.65 10.79
CA ILE A 176 -11.24 4.08 10.05
C ILE A 176 -10.01 3.24 10.39
N ASP A 177 -9.83 2.86 11.67
CA ASP A 177 -8.71 2.00 12.09
C ASP A 177 -8.78 0.62 11.41
N ASP A 178 -9.97 0.01 11.36
CA ASP A 178 -10.18 -1.27 10.71
C ASP A 178 -10.06 -1.16 9.18
N PHE A 179 -10.52 -0.05 8.60
CA PHE A 179 -10.34 0.23 7.17
C PHE A 179 -8.85 0.40 6.79
N VAL A 180 -8.06 1.12 7.59
CA VAL A 180 -6.62 1.28 7.36
C VAL A 180 -5.92 -0.08 7.43
N LYS A 181 -6.25 -0.92 8.41
CA LYS A 181 -5.73 -2.30 8.51
C LYS A 181 -6.10 -3.15 7.30
N PHE A 182 -7.34 -3.00 6.80
CA PHE A 182 -7.79 -3.67 5.59
C PHE A 182 -6.98 -3.26 4.36
N CYS A 183 -6.71 -1.97 4.19
CA CYS A 183 -5.94 -1.43 3.06
C CYS A 183 -4.46 -1.87 3.09
N SER A 184 -3.86 -2.04 4.27
CA SER A 184 -2.46 -2.44 4.41
C SER A 184 -2.11 -3.80 3.79
N LYS A 185 -3.11 -4.64 3.49
CA LYS A 185 -2.94 -5.97 2.90
C LYS A 185 -3.15 -5.99 1.39
N ARG A 186 -3.34 -4.82 0.76
CA ARG A 186 -3.82 -4.66 -0.61
C ARG A 186 -2.86 -3.81 -1.45
N VAL A 187 -2.96 -3.95 -2.77
CA VAL A 187 -2.14 -3.18 -3.73
C VAL A 187 -2.78 -1.81 -3.98
N GLU A 188 -4.10 -1.75 -3.89
CA GLU A 188 -4.92 -0.56 -4.09
C GLU A 188 -4.71 0.46 -2.96
N THR A 189 -4.76 1.74 -3.30
CA THR A 189 -4.54 2.80 -2.31
C THR A 189 -5.82 3.07 -1.51
N GLN A 190 -5.68 3.62 -0.29
CA GLN A 190 -6.84 4.00 0.54
C GLN A 190 -7.80 4.93 -0.19
N LYS A 191 -7.30 5.86 -1.03
CA LYS A 191 -8.16 6.75 -1.82
C LYS A 191 -9.02 5.98 -2.81
N ASP A 192 -8.45 4.98 -3.50
CA ASP A 192 -9.16 4.23 -4.53
C ASP A 192 -10.25 3.38 -3.88
N LEU A 193 -9.92 2.77 -2.73
CA LEU A 193 -10.84 1.96 -1.96
C LEU A 193 -11.99 2.79 -1.36
N ILE A 194 -11.73 4.00 -0.88
CA ILE A 194 -12.79 4.92 -0.42
C ILE A 194 -13.69 5.31 -1.59
N ALA A 195 -13.11 5.69 -2.73
CA ALA A 195 -13.89 6.10 -3.90
C ALA A 195 -14.77 4.96 -4.43
N ILE A 196 -14.24 3.74 -4.49
CA ILE A 196 -15.00 2.55 -4.87
C ILE A 196 -16.12 2.28 -3.86
N ALA A 197 -15.84 2.33 -2.55
CA ALA A 197 -16.87 2.12 -1.54
C ALA A 197 -18.03 3.13 -1.64
N LEU A 198 -17.72 4.39 -1.95
CA LEU A 198 -18.74 5.42 -2.19
C LEU A 198 -19.55 5.14 -3.45
N LEU A 199 -18.90 4.78 -4.57
CA LEU A 199 -19.57 4.42 -5.82
C LEU A 199 -20.50 3.22 -5.62
N GLU A 200 -20.01 2.16 -4.99
CA GLU A 200 -20.81 0.97 -4.71
C GLU A 200 -21.99 1.27 -3.77
N PHE A 201 -21.78 2.14 -2.79
CA PHE A 201 -22.85 2.58 -1.91
C PHE A 201 -23.91 3.37 -2.68
N MET A 202 -23.52 4.30 -3.53
CA MET A 202 -24.46 5.05 -4.39
C MET A 202 -25.21 4.11 -5.34
N GLU A 203 -24.54 3.19 -6.02
CA GLU A 203 -25.17 2.20 -6.92
C GLU A 203 -26.17 1.30 -6.18
N LYS A 204 -25.86 0.93 -4.93
CA LYS A 204 -26.71 0.03 -4.14
C LYS A 204 -28.02 0.69 -3.69
N TYR A 205 -28.03 2.02 -3.54
CA TYR A 205 -29.15 2.78 -2.96
C TYR A 205 -29.71 3.86 -3.90
N SER A 206 -29.34 3.83 -5.19
CA SER A 206 -29.98 4.62 -6.25
C SER A 206 -31.23 3.92 -6.77
#